data_AF-A0A1J4JUK3-F1
#
_entry.id   AF-A0A1J4JUK3-F1
#
_cell.length_a   1.000
_cell.length_b   1.000
_cell.length_c   1.000
_cell.angle_alpha   90.00
_cell.angle_beta   90.00
_cell.angle_gamma   90.00
#
_symmetry.space_group_name_H-M   'P 1'
#
loop_
_entity.id
_entity.type
_entity.pdbx_description
1 polymer ?
#
loop_
_entity_poly.entity_id
_entity_poly.type
_entity_poly.pdbx_seq_one_letter_code
_entity_poly.pdbx_strand_id
1 'polypeptide(L)'
;MQKPQKDKIQYFQEKEDEFITDMMKSIEIWRNQGNLSASNSPYKKKDIRTPSKYKYKLYKKEYEEGRFKVDEYDIKEYNLKVSLGNSRNLLRKDHLQNQALTREQKFKQSMKPYTNSTTISAIMDRAQVEASESYIQNMKKPCNELLANQKRIVGIRGQLVNKIKQNPNLIKEQSSLESKFNAPRRKQSNFSRKDIYRKINEITTDLKAIEFTNEDLEEQIAVIEKAKATLESEKTSYEVSLNFEKERLADARKRLHEIKSQDKPCEMIEQNE
;
A
#
# COMPACT_ATOMS: atom_id res chain seq x y z
N MET A 1 -17.75 22.59 39.77
CA MET A 1 -16.98 21.36 40.12
C MET A 1 -16.91 20.47 38.89
N GLN A 2 -15.79 20.46 38.16
CA GLN A 2 -15.50 19.54 37.04
C GLN A 2 -14.22 18.78 37.41
N LYS A 3 -14.35 17.62 38.06
CA LYS A 3 -13.22 16.74 38.41
C LYS A 3 -13.33 15.26 37.93
N PRO A 4 -14.48 14.66 37.55
CA PRO A 4 -14.52 13.20 37.37
C PRO A 4 -14.00 12.66 36.02
N GLN A 5 -13.70 13.51 35.03
CA GLN A 5 -13.18 13.05 33.72
C GLN A 5 -11.64 12.94 33.67
N LYS A 6 -10.92 13.77 34.44
CA LYS A 6 -9.45 13.73 34.48
C LYS A 6 -8.94 12.45 35.15
N ASP A 7 -9.61 12.02 36.21
CA ASP A 7 -9.25 10.81 36.97
C ASP A 7 -9.41 9.53 36.13
N LYS A 8 -10.38 9.50 35.20
CA LYS A 8 -10.57 8.34 34.30
C LYS A 8 -9.49 8.27 33.21
N ILE A 9 -9.08 9.40 32.64
CA ILE A 9 -8.05 9.43 31.60
C ILE A 9 -6.70 9.01 32.19
N GLN A 10 -6.40 9.49 33.39
CA GLN A 10 -5.17 9.14 34.11
C GLN A 10 -5.13 7.64 34.47
N TYR A 11 -6.25 7.06 34.89
CA TYR A 11 -6.36 5.62 35.14
C TYR A 11 -6.08 4.77 33.89
N PHE A 12 -6.54 5.19 32.70
CA PHE A 12 -6.26 4.46 31.46
C PHE A 12 -4.80 4.58 31.03
N GLN A 13 -4.19 5.75 31.21
CA GLN A 13 -2.75 5.94 30.93
C GLN A 13 -1.88 5.08 31.85
N GLU A 14 -2.19 5.03 33.15
CA GLU A 14 -1.48 4.17 34.11
C GLU A 14 -1.59 2.67 33.75
N LYS A 15 -2.76 2.23 33.25
CA LYS A 15 -2.96 0.83 32.81
C LYS A 15 -2.25 0.51 31.49
N GLU A 16 -2.16 1.47 30.57
CA GLU A 16 -1.39 1.33 29.34
C GLU A 16 0.11 1.26 29.63
N ASP A 17 0.63 2.08 30.54
CA ASP A 17 2.04 2.07 30.95
C ASP A 17 2.41 0.76 31.68
N GLU A 18 1.54 0.24 32.55
CA GLU A 18 1.72 -1.07 33.19
C GLU A 18 1.80 -2.20 32.14
N PHE A 19 0.92 -2.17 31.13
CA PHE A 19 0.89 -3.16 30.05
C PHE A 19 2.16 -3.12 29.19
N ILE A 20 2.62 -1.93 28.81
CA ILE A 20 3.85 -1.75 28.04
C ILE A 20 5.06 -2.27 28.83
N THR A 21 5.09 -2.02 30.14
CA THR A 21 6.19 -2.46 31.02
C THR A 21 6.26 -3.99 31.13
N ASP A 22 5.12 -4.67 31.27
CA ASP A 22 5.07 -6.14 31.32
C ASP A 22 5.44 -6.78 29.97
N MET A 23 5.07 -6.14 28.87
CA MET A 23 5.47 -6.58 27.52
C MET A 23 6.99 -6.47 27.32
N MET A 24 7.60 -5.36 27.73
CA MET A 24 9.04 -5.16 27.62
C MET A 24 9.84 -6.17 28.45
N LYS A 25 9.41 -6.46 29.69
CA LYS A 25 10.01 -7.52 30.51
C LYS A 25 9.93 -8.89 29.85
N SER A 26 8.81 -9.21 29.21
CA SER A 26 8.63 -10.49 28.49
C SER A 26 9.57 -10.62 27.29
N ILE A 27 9.79 -9.52 26.56
CA ILE A 27 10.74 -9.46 25.43
C ILE A 27 12.17 -9.62 25.92
N GLU A 28 12.52 -9.01 27.04
CA GLU A 28 13.86 -9.08 27.61
C GLU A 28 14.20 -10.48 28.15
N ILE A 29 13.22 -11.15 28.78
CA ILE A 29 13.32 -12.57 29.15
C ILE A 29 13.54 -13.45 27.91
N TRP A 30 12.80 -13.19 26.82
CA TRP A 30 12.95 -13.90 25.54
C TRP A 30 14.33 -13.68 24.90
N ARG A 31 14.86 -12.45 24.91
CA ARG A 31 16.20 -12.14 24.40
C ARG A 31 17.29 -12.86 25.18
N ASN A 32 17.16 -12.95 26.50
CA ASN A 32 18.15 -13.56 27.37
C ASN A 32 18.09 -15.10 27.38
N GLN A 33 17.00 -15.70 26.90
CA GLN A 33 16.84 -17.15 26.76
C GLN A 33 17.33 -17.71 25.40
N GLY A 34 17.64 -16.86 24.41
CA GLY A 34 17.95 -17.26 23.03
C GLY A 34 19.44 -17.28 22.66
N ASN A 35 20.16 -18.30 23.12
CA ASN A 35 21.41 -18.76 22.49
C ASN A 35 21.13 -19.15 21.02
N LEU A 36 21.67 -18.42 20.04
CA LEU A 36 21.99 -18.96 18.71
C LEU A 36 23.19 -18.20 18.15
N SER A 37 24.35 -18.81 18.39
CA SER A 37 25.65 -18.54 17.78
C SER A 37 25.56 -18.12 16.31
N ALA A 38 26.13 -16.95 16.01
CA ALA A 38 26.45 -16.52 14.66
C ALA A 38 27.39 -17.54 14.00
N SER A 39 26.85 -18.38 13.12
CA SER A 39 27.62 -19.34 12.31
C SER A 39 27.72 -18.84 10.87
N ASN A 40 28.96 -18.63 10.45
CA ASN A 40 29.41 -18.31 9.10
C ASN A 40 28.69 -19.10 7.98
N SER A 41 28.23 -18.43 6.93
CA SER A 41 27.81 -19.08 5.67
C SER A 41 28.55 -18.49 4.45
N PRO A 42 29.17 -19.32 3.58
CA PRO A 42 30.19 -18.92 2.62
C PRO A 42 29.69 -18.59 1.19
N TYR A 43 28.47 -18.07 0.99
CA TYR A 43 27.91 -17.91 -0.37
C TYR A 43 27.71 -16.46 -0.83
N LYS A 44 28.53 -16.14 -1.84
CA LYS A 44 28.57 -14.95 -2.70
C LYS A 44 27.20 -14.46 -3.20
N LYS A 45 27.10 -13.13 -3.35
CA LYS A 45 26.12 -12.42 -4.18
C LYS A 45 25.86 -13.16 -5.50
N LYS A 46 24.60 -13.46 -5.81
CA LYS A 46 24.18 -13.90 -7.14
C LYS A 46 23.09 -13.00 -7.70
N ASP A 47 23.23 -12.79 -8.99
CA ASP A 47 22.60 -11.81 -9.84
C ASP A 47 21.07 -11.94 -9.96
N ILE A 48 20.49 -10.80 -10.31
CA ILE A 48 19.11 -10.55 -10.72
C ILE A 48 18.66 -11.59 -11.75
N ARG A 49 17.66 -12.43 -11.40
CA ARG A 49 17.04 -13.39 -12.32
C ARG A 49 16.06 -12.69 -13.27
N THR A 50 16.33 -12.80 -14.56
CA THR A 50 15.33 -12.63 -15.64
C THR A 50 14.36 -13.82 -15.69
N PRO A 51 13.14 -13.67 -16.26
CA PRO A 51 12.13 -14.74 -16.30
C PRO A 51 12.58 -15.87 -17.23
N SER A 52 12.55 -17.12 -16.75
CA SER A 52 13.08 -18.27 -17.50
C SER A 52 12.21 -18.65 -18.71
N LYS A 53 12.84 -18.80 -19.88
CA LYS A 53 12.28 -19.40 -21.11
C LYS A 53 12.09 -20.94 -21.02
N TYR A 54 12.05 -21.51 -19.81
CA TYR A 54 12.25 -22.95 -19.58
C TYR A 54 11.00 -23.81 -19.88
N LYS A 55 9.79 -23.24 -19.81
CA LYS A 55 8.54 -24.02 -19.96
C LYS A 55 8.28 -24.57 -21.37
N TYR A 56 8.66 -23.86 -22.43
CA TYR A 56 8.35 -24.28 -23.81
C TYR A 56 9.25 -25.38 -24.37
N LYS A 57 10.48 -25.51 -23.87
CA LYS A 57 11.42 -26.54 -24.34
C LYS A 57 11.10 -27.92 -23.78
N LEU A 58 10.53 -27.99 -22.58
CA LEU A 58 10.15 -29.26 -21.95
C LEU A 58 8.99 -29.92 -22.71
N TYR A 59 7.96 -29.13 -23.03
CA TYR A 59 6.77 -29.61 -23.74
C TYR A 59 7.07 -30.19 -25.12
N LYS A 60 7.96 -29.53 -25.89
CA LYS A 60 8.36 -30.02 -27.21
C LYS A 60 9.12 -31.34 -27.13
N LYS A 61 9.95 -31.48 -26.09
CA LYS A 61 10.71 -32.71 -25.83
C LYS A 61 9.81 -33.86 -25.38
N GLU A 62 8.79 -33.58 -24.56
CA GLU A 62 7.81 -34.59 -24.11
C GLU A 62 6.88 -35.08 -25.24
N TYR A 63 6.59 -34.22 -26.23
CA TYR A 63 5.90 -34.59 -27.47
C TYR A 63 6.78 -35.47 -28.38
N GLU A 64 8.05 -35.08 -28.58
CA GLU A 64 9.02 -35.86 -29.36
C GLU A 64 9.38 -37.21 -28.70
N GLU A 65 9.33 -37.29 -27.36
CA GLU A 65 9.51 -38.52 -26.58
C GLU A 65 8.26 -39.43 -26.55
N GLY A 66 7.18 -39.06 -27.25
CA GLY A 66 5.98 -39.91 -27.41
C GLY A 66 5.18 -40.13 -26.13
N ARG A 67 5.35 -39.30 -25.10
CA ARG A 67 4.61 -39.40 -23.83
C ARG A 67 3.15 -38.99 -23.95
N PHE A 68 2.80 -38.28 -25.02
CA PHE A 68 1.43 -37.92 -25.37
C PHE A 68 1.02 -38.67 -26.64
N LYS A 69 0.00 -39.52 -26.56
CA LYS A 69 -0.65 -40.11 -27.74
C LYS A 69 -1.77 -39.16 -28.16
N VAL A 70 -1.78 -38.76 -29.43
CA VAL A 70 -2.91 -38.04 -30.03
C VAL A 70 -3.92 -39.09 -30.48
N ASP A 71 -5.07 -39.17 -29.83
CA ASP A 71 -6.19 -39.96 -30.37
C ASP A 71 -6.78 -39.20 -31.57
N GLU A 72 -6.74 -39.79 -32.77
CA GLU A 72 -7.16 -39.19 -34.05
C GLU A 72 -8.69 -38.98 -34.19
N TYR A 73 -9.47 -39.02 -33.11
CA TYR A 73 -10.92 -38.89 -33.20
C TYR A 73 -11.46 -37.45 -33.18
N ASP A 74 -10.64 -36.43 -32.94
CA ASP A 74 -11.13 -35.04 -32.82
C ASP A 74 -11.13 -34.22 -34.13
N ILE A 75 -10.73 -34.77 -35.27
CA ILE A 75 -10.58 -33.97 -36.51
C ILE A 75 -11.84 -34.01 -37.41
N LYS A 76 -12.84 -34.87 -37.15
CA LYS A 76 -14.01 -35.02 -38.04
C LYS A 76 -15.33 -34.39 -37.58
N GLU A 77 -15.42 -33.80 -36.38
CA GLU A 77 -16.63 -33.08 -35.92
C GLU A 77 -16.59 -31.54 -36.08
N TYR A 78 -15.62 -30.98 -36.81
CA TYR A 78 -15.57 -29.54 -37.10
C TYR A 78 -16.49 -29.08 -38.25
N ASN A 79 -17.70 -29.65 -38.34
CA ASN A 79 -18.79 -29.07 -39.13
C ASN A 79 -20.06 -28.85 -38.27
N LEU A 80 -19.86 -28.45 -37.01
CA LEU A 80 -20.88 -27.70 -36.29
C LEU A 80 -21.11 -26.39 -37.06
N LYS A 81 -22.21 -26.34 -37.83
CA LYS A 81 -22.79 -25.07 -38.28
C LYS A 81 -23.24 -24.31 -37.04
N VAL A 82 -22.31 -23.61 -36.40
CA VAL A 82 -22.64 -22.67 -35.35
C VAL A 82 -23.36 -21.51 -36.04
N SER A 83 -24.68 -21.52 -35.98
CA SER A 83 -25.47 -20.31 -36.20
C SER A 83 -25.14 -19.37 -35.05
N LEU A 84 -24.09 -18.56 -35.24
CA LEU A 84 -23.83 -17.42 -34.38
C LEU A 84 -24.96 -16.42 -34.65
N GLY A 85 -26.03 -16.51 -33.86
CA GLY A 85 -27.06 -15.48 -33.82
C GLY A 85 -26.39 -14.10 -33.69
N ASN A 86 -26.93 -13.12 -34.44
CA ASN A 86 -26.41 -11.76 -34.59
C ASN A 86 -25.47 -11.31 -33.44
N SER A 87 -24.18 -11.25 -33.74
CA SER A 87 -23.10 -10.84 -32.82
C SER A 87 -23.24 -9.41 -32.28
N ARG A 88 -24.26 -8.66 -32.72
CA ARG A 88 -24.54 -7.28 -32.29
C ARG A 88 -25.06 -7.14 -30.85
N ASN A 89 -25.39 -8.22 -30.13
CA ASN A 89 -25.95 -8.14 -28.77
C ASN A 89 -25.17 -8.90 -27.67
N LEU A 90 -23.94 -9.36 -27.92
CA LEU A 90 -23.10 -10.02 -26.89
C LEU A 90 -22.23 -9.06 -26.07
N LEU A 91 -22.51 -7.76 -26.10
CA LEU A 91 -22.12 -6.90 -24.99
C LEU A 91 -22.97 -7.33 -23.80
N ARG A 92 -22.41 -8.17 -22.90
CA ARG A 92 -23.06 -8.51 -21.63
C ARG A 92 -23.57 -7.20 -21.02
N LYS A 93 -24.85 -7.16 -20.65
CA LYS A 93 -25.49 -5.96 -20.07
C LYS A 93 -24.63 -5.36 -18.94
N ASP A 94 -23.89 -6.20 -18.24
CA ASP A 94 -22.91 -5.89 -17.19
C ASP A 94 -21.80 -4.93 -17.63
N HIS A 95 -21.30 -5.02 -18.87
CA HIS A 95 -20.24 -4.13 -19.37
C HIS A 95 -20.74 -2.73 -19.70
N LEU A 96 -21.97 -2.61 -20.20
CA LEU A 96 -22.61 -1.32 -20.50
C LEU A 96 -23.11 -0.63 -19.22
N GLN A 97 -23.66 -1.38 -18.27
CA GLN A 97 -24.12 -0.82 -16.99
C GLN A 97 -22.98 -0.26 -16.15
N ASN A 98 -21.82 -0.90 -16.12
CA ASN A 98 -20.67 -0.41 -15.37
C ASN A 98 -20.04 0.85 -16.00
N GLN A 99 -20.15 1.07 -17.31
CA GLN A 99 -19.64 2.30 -17.92
C GLN A 99 -20.47 3.53 -17.54
N ALA A 100 -21.79 3.37 -17.38
CA ALA A 100 -22.72 4.45 -17.03
C ALA A 100 -22.60 4.95 -15.58
N LEU A 101 -21.88 4.22 -14.71
CA LEU A 101 -21.71 4.60 -13.32
C LEU A 101 -20.69 5.73 -13.16
N THR A 102 -21.04 6.71 -12.30
CA THR A 102 -20.10 7.73 -11.84
C THR A 102 -18.92 7.10 -11.08
N ARG A 103 -17.79 7.80 -10.99
CA ARG A 103 -16.61 7.31 -10.25
C ARG A 103 -16.97 6.95 -8.80
N GLU A 104 -17.85 7.75 -8.18
CA GLU A 104 -18.37 7.51 -6.85
C GLU A 104 -19.17 6.21 -6.77
N GLN A 105 -20.10 5.97 -7.70
CA GLN A 105 -20.88 4.73 -7.72
C GLN A 105 -20.01 3.50 -7.95
N LYS A 106 -18.98 3.61 -8.80
CA LYS A 106 -17.99 2.53 -9.02
C LYS A 106 -17.21 2.20 -7.75
N PHE A 107 -16.76 3.22 -7.01
CA PHE A 107 -16.08 3.03 -5.73
C PHE A 107 -17.01 2.41 -4.68
N LYS A 108 -18.25 2.90 -4.58
CA LYS A 108 -19.25 2.32 -3.68
C LYS A 108 -19.47 0.84 -3.97
N GLN A 109 -19.57 0.48 -5.25
CA GLN A 109 -19.74 -0.90 -5.69
C GLN A 109 -18.52 -1.78 -5.41
N SER A 110 -17.29 -1.26 -5.59
CA SER A 110 -16.07 -2.03 -5.29
C SER A 110 -15.85 -2.25 -3.78
N MET A 111 -16.38 -1.36 -2.94
CA MET A 111 -16.23 -1.45 -1.48
C MET A 111 -17.34 -2.27 -0.80
N LYS A 112 -18.48 -2.47 -1.45
CA LYS A 112 -19.62 -3.27 -0.94
C LYS A 112 -19.24 -4.67 -0.41
N PRO A 113 -18.29 -5.42 -1.00
CA PRO A 113 -17.90 -6.72 -0.46
C PRO A 113 -17.22 -6.67 0.90
N TYR A 114 -16.64 -5.52 1.26
CA TYR A 114 -15.79 -5.36 2.45
C TYR A 114 -16.52 -4.70 3.63
N THR A 115 -17.64 -4.00 3.37
CA THR A 115 -18.35 -3.22 4.39
C THR A 115 -19.77 -2.87 3.94
N ASN A 116 -20.62 -2.45 4.89
CA ASN A 116 -21.97 -1.99 4.62
C ASN A 116 -22.00 -0.61 3.88
N SER A 117 -23.13 -0.29 3.26
CA SER A 117 -23.28 0.91 2.41
C SER A 117 -23.18 2.24 3.16
N THR A 118 -23.56 2.26 4.44
CA THR A 118 -23.53 3.49 5.26
C THR A 118 -22.10 3.86 5.60
N THR A 119 -21.28 2.89 6.02
CA THR A 119 -19.85 3.11 6.28
C THR A 119 -19.11 3.52 5.02
N ILE A 120 -19.41 2.92 3.87
CA ILE A 120 -18.80 3.32 2.58
C ILE A 120 -19.10 4.78 2.25
N SER A 121 -20.35 5.21 2.46
CA SER A 121 -20.74 6.60 2.19
C SER A 121 -20.04 7.55 3.15
N ALA A 122 -19.95 7.21 4.43
CA ALA A 122 -19.22 8.01 5.42
C ALA A 122 -17.71 8.15 5.11
N ILE A 123 -17.07 7.09 4.61
CA ILE A 123 -15.66 7.13 4.17
C ILE A 123 -15.51 8.10 2.99
N MET A 124 -16.42 8.05 2.02
CA MET A 124 -16.39 8.94 0.86
C MET A 124 -16.61 10.40 1.25
N ASP A 125 -17.60 10.68 2.09
CA ASP A 125 -17.91 12.03 2.55
C ASP A 125 -16.72 12.63 3.28
N ARG A 126 -16.08 11.85 4.17
CA ARG A 126 -14.87 12.27 4.87
C ARG A 126 -13.71 12.55 3.91
N ALA A 127 -13.44 11.66 2.97
CA ALA A 127 -12.39 11.85 1.98
C ALA A 127 -12.62 13.10 1.12
N GLN A 128 -13.88 13.39 0.77
CA GLN A 128 -14.24 14.58 0.01
C GLN A 128 -14.03 15.86 0.83
N VAL A 129 -14.39 15.87 2.11
CA VAL A 129 -14.15 17.00 3.01
C VAL A 129 -12.64 17.26 3.14
N GLU A 130 -11.86 16.24 3.48
CA GLU A 130 -10.40 16.36 3.66
C GLU A 130 -9.71 16.83 2.36
N ALA A 131 -10.11 16.30 1.20
CA ALA A 131 -9.57 16.73 -0.09
C ALA A 131 -9.95 18.19 -0.41
N SER A 132 -11.17 18.63 -0.08
CA SER A 132 -11.63 20.00 -0.31
C SER A 132 -10.89 21.01 0.57
N GLU A 133 -10.63 20.67 1.83
CA GLU A 133 -9.88 21.50 2.76
C GLU A 133 -8.42 21.61 2.32
N SER A 134 -7.81 20.49 1.94
CA SER A 134 -6.44 20.46 1.39
C SER A 134 -6.31 21.31 0.12
N TYR A 135 -7.28 21.24 -0.80
CA TYR A 135 -7.29 22.08 -1.99
C TYR A 135 -7.39 23.58 -1.66
N ILE A 136 -8.25 23.96 -0.71
CA ILE A 136 -8.40 25.36 -0.31
C ILE A 136 -7.11 25.90 0.30
N GLN A 137 -6.47 25.13 1.18
CA GLN A 137 -5.26 25.55 1.88
C GLN A 137 -4.05 25.60 0.95
N ASN A 138 -3.86 24.57 0.14
CA ASN A 138 -2.62 24.40 -0.64
C ASN A 138 -2.67 25.09 -2.01
N MET A 139 -3.85 25.23 -2.60
CA MET A 139 -3.98 25.79 -3.95
C MET A 139 -4.72 27.14 -3.97
N LYS A 140 -5.91 27.21 -3.37
CA LYS A 140 -6.78 28.39 -3.52
C LYS A 140 -6.24 29.62 -2.77
N LYS A 141 -5.80 29.47 -1.51
CA LYS A 141 -5.26 30.58 -0.72
C LYS A 141 -3.96 31.17 -1.32
N PRO A 142 -2.94 30.37 -1.65
CA PRO A 142 -1.71 30.91 -2.25
C PRO A 142 -1.93 31.58 -3.60
N CYS A 143 -2.81 31.03 -4.45
CA CYS A 143 -3.15 31.66 -5.73
C CYS A 143 -3.80 33.05 -5.54
N ASN A 144 -4.68 33.21 -4.55
CA ASN A 144 -5.31 34.50 -4.27
C ASN A 144 -4.28 35.54 -3.80
N GLU A 145 -3.33 35.15 -2.95
CA GLU A 145 -2.24 36.03 -2.49
C GLU A 145 -1.30 36.43 -3.64
N LEU A 146 -0.95 35.48 -4.52
CA LEU A 146 -0.16 35.75 -5.72
C LEU A 146 -0.87 36.74 -6.65
N LEU A 147 -2.17 36.55 -6.90
CA LEU A 147 -2.97 37.45 -7.72
C LEU A 147 -3.05 38.86 -7.11
N ALA A 148 -3.20 38.97 -5.79
CA ALA A 148 -3.19 40.26 -5.10
C ALA A 148 -1.84 40.97 -5.25
N ASN A 149 -0.73 40.24 -5.10
CA ASN A 149 0.61 40.75 -5.30
C ASN A 149 0.84 41.21 -6.74
N GLN A 150 0.35 40.46 -7.73
CA GLN A 150 0.45 40.82 -9.14
C GLN A 150 -0.30 42.12 -9.45
N LYS A 151 -1.53 42.28 -8.95
CA LYS A 151 -2.30 43.53 -9.07
C LYS A 151 -1.55 44.71 -8.44
N ARG A 152 -0.93 44.50 -7.28
CA ARG A 152 -0.13 45.52 -6.60
C ARG A 152 1.10 45.93 -7.40
N ILE A 153 1.81 44.96 -8.00
CA ILE A 153 2.96 45.23 -8.87
C ILE A 153 2.54 46.07 -10.09
N VAL A 154 1.41 45.74 -10.72
CA VAL A 154 0.88 46.51 -11.85
C VAL A 154 0.58 47.95 -11.41
N GLY A 155 -0.05 48.15 -10.24
CA GLY A 155 -0.30 49.47 -9.68
C GLY A 155 0.98 50.29 -9.44
N ILE A 156 1.99 49.67 -8.82
CA ILE A 156 3.30 50.30 -8.58
C ILE A 156 3.99 50.66 -9.90
N ARG A 157 3.96 49.77 -10.90
CA ARG A 157 4.50 50.05 -12.24
C ARG A 157 3.79 51.22 -12.89
N GLY A 158 2.47 51.29 -12.82
CA GLY A 158 1.70 52.42 -13.35
C GLY A 158 2.09 53.73 -12.67
N GLN A 159 2.21 53.74 -11.35
CA GLN A 159 2.67 54.91 -10.58
C GLN A 159 4.10 55.32 -10.95
N LEU A 160 5.00 54.35 -11.10
CA LEU A 160 6.39 54.60 -11.50
C LEU A 160 6.46 55.21 -12.91
N VAL A 161 5.72 54.65 -13.87
CA VAL A 161 5.64 55.18 -15.23
C VAL A 161 5.11 56.61 -15.24
N ASN A 162 4.06 56.89 -14.46
CA ASN A 162 3.52 58.25 -14.35
C ASN A 162 4.53 59.23 -13.75
N LYS A 163 5.29 58.81 -12.72
CA LYS A 163 6.35 59.63 -12.14
C LYS A 163 7.52 59.88 -13.10
N ILE A 164 7.93 58.87 -13.87
CA ILE A 164 8.97 59.02 -14.91
C ILE A 164 8.49 59.95 -16.03
N LYS A 165 7.20 59.88 -16.42
CA LYS A 165 6.63 60.82 -17.39
C LYS A 165 6.61 62.26 -16.87
N GLN A 166 6.34 62.46 -15.58
CA GLN A 166 6.31 63.78 -14.95
C GLN A 166 7.71 64.38 -14.75
N ASN A 167 8.73 63.55 -14.49
CA ASN A 167 10.12 63.97 -14.50
C ASN A 167 10.98 62.94 -15.27
N PRO A 168 11.34 63.22 -16.54
CA PRO A 168 12.11 62.28 -17.36
C PRO A 168 13.57 62.10 -16.89
N ASN A 169 14.06 62.96 -16.00
CA ASN A 169 15.39 62.84 -15.39
C ASN A 169 15.35 62.06 -14.06
N LEU A 170 14.20 61.54 -13.61
CA LEU A 170 14.07 60.82 -12.32
C LEU A 170 15.08 59.66 -12.18
N ILE A 171 15.35 58.94 -13.27
CA ILE A 171 16.28 57.80 -13.28
C ILE A 171 17.74 58.29 -13.09
N LYS A 172 18.07 59.46 -13.64
CA LYS A 172 19.39 60.09 -13.49
C LYS A 172 19.56 60.77 -12.13
N GLU A 173 18.48 61.27 -11.54
CA GLU A 173 18.47 61.80 -10.16
C GLU A 173 18.57 60.68 -9.11
N GLN A 174 18.15 59.45 -9.44
CA GLN A 174 18.20 58.30 -8.54
C GLN A 174 19.64 57.93 -8.13
N SER A 175 20.62 58.05 -9.02
CA SER A 175 22.03 57.78 -8.70
C SER A 175 22.61 58.76 -7.66
N SER A 176 22.05 59.98 -7.56
CA SER A 176 22.40 60.94 -6.50
C SER A 176 21.75 60.61 -5.13
N LEU A 177 20.66 59.82 -5.15
CA LEU A 177 19.90 59.38 -3.98
C LEU A 177 20.39 58.05 -3.38
N GLU A 178 21.30 57.33 -4.05
CA GLU A 178 21.91 56.10 -3.50
C GLU A 178 22.60 56.34 -2.15
N SER A 179 23.09 57.58 -1.90
CA SER A 179 23.63 57.99 -0.60
C SER A 179 22.59 57.96 0.53
N LYS A 180 21.29 58.11 0.24
CA LYS A 180 20.18 57.98 1.19
C LYS A 180 19.62 56.56 1.28
N PHE A 181 19.92 55.69 0.32
CA PHE A 181 19.61 54.25 0.40
C PHE A 181 20.61 53.47 1.27
N ASN A 182 21.77 54.05 1.58
CA ASN A 182 22.70 53.55 2.60
C ASN A 182 22.24 53.86 4.05
N ALA A 183 21.12 54.56 4.23
CA ALA A 183 20.46 54.57 5.53
C ALA A 183 19.91 53.15 5.80
N PRO A 184 20.15 52.57 6.99
CA PRO A 184 19.70 51.21 7.29
C PRO A 184 18.18 51.12 7.04
N ARG A 185 17.76 50.13 6.24
CA ARG A 185 16.35 49.87 5.92
C ARG A 185 15.50 50.01 7.18
N ARG A 186 14.47 50.87 7.16
CA ARG A 186 13.40 50.83 8.17
C ARG A 186 12.85 49.40 8.18
N LYS A 187 12.97 48.71 9.31
CA LYS A 187 12.54 47.31 9.47
C LYS A 187 11.07 47.18 9.05
N GLN A 188 10.81 46.72 7.83
CA GLN A 188 9.51 46.19 7.41
C GLN A 188 9.59 44.66 7.35
N SER A 189 10.10 44.07 8.43
CA SER A 189 10.04 42.65 8.72
C SER A 189 9.59 42.56 10.17
N ASN A 190 8.40 42.02 10.40
CA ASN A 190 7.86 41.80 11.74
C ASN A 190 8.65 40.76 12.54
N PHE A 191 9.71 40.18 11.97
CA PHE A 191 10.57 39.20 12.63
C PHE A 191 11.99 39.75 12.79
N SER A 192 12.49 39.70 14.03
CA SER A 192 13.88 40.03 14.31
C SER A 192 14.78 38.89 13.82
N ARG A 193 16.05 39.20 13.53
CA ARG A 193 17.06 38.20 13.18
C ARG A 193 17.18 37.10 14.25
N LYS A 194 16.95 37.46 15.52
CA LYS A 194 16.92 36.52 16.66
C LYS A 194 15.74 35.55 16.57
N ASP A 195 14.56 36.02 16.13
CA ASP A 195 13.38 35.16 15.93
C ASP A 195 13.59 34.18 14.79
N ILE A 196 14.25 34.62 13.72
CA ILE A 196 14.60 33.74 12.58
C ILE A 196 15.56 32.64 13.04
N TYR A 197 16.64 32.98 13.77
CA TYR A 197 17.57 31.98 14.29
C TYR A 197 16.91 31.03 15.29
N ARG A 198 16.01 31.53 16.14
CA ARG A 198 15.23 30.67 17.05
C ARG A 198 14.40 29.66 16.25
N LYS A 199 13.70 30.12 15.20
CA LYS A 199 12.89 29.25 14.36
C LYS A 199 13.71 28.23 13.57
N ILE A 200 14.88 28.62 13.08
CA ILE A 200 15.83 27.70 12.43
C ILE A 200 16.26 26.60 13.40
N ASN A 201 16.58 26.95 14.65
CA ASN A 201 16.96 25.96 15.66
C ASN A 201 15.81 25.01 15.99
N GLU A 202 14.58 25.52 16.16
CA GLU A 202 13.36 24.70 16.34
C GLU A 202 13.17 23.72 15.17
N ILE A 203 13.27 24.20 13.93
CA ILE A 203 13.16 23.34 12.73
C ILE A 203 14.27 22.29 12.70
N THR A 204 15.48 22.65 13.11
CA THR A 204 16.62 21.72 13.14
C THR A 204 16.44 20.64 14.20
N THR A 205 15.88 20.98 15.36
CA THR A 205 15.54 19.98 16.39
C THR A 205 14.41 19.07 15.94
N ASP A 206 13.38 19.62 15.28
CA ASP A 206 12.27 18.83 14.75
C ASP A 206 12.74 17.87 13.66
N LEU A 207 13.63 18.32 12.76
CA LEU A 207 14.23 17.46 11.73
C LEU A 207 14.99 16.28 12.33
N LYS A 208 15.80 16.51 13.37
CA LYS A 208 16.52 15.42 14.06
C LYS A 208 15.57 14.42 14.74
N ALA A 209 14.47 14.91 15.31
CA ALA A 209 13.46 14.04 15.89
C ALA A 209 12.78 13.18 14.82
N ILE A 210 12.46 13.78 13.65
CA ILE A 210 11.90 13.06 12.50
C ILE A 210 12.88 12.00 11.98
N GLU A 211 14.17 12.33 11.85
CA GLU A 211 15.20 11.37 11.46
C GLU A 211 15.25 10.17 12.40
N PHE A 212 15.27 10.40 13.72
CA PHE A 212 15.26 9.32 14.71
C PHE A 212 13.99 8.45 14.62
N THR A 213 12.81 9.06 14.44
CA THR A 213 11.57 8.29 14.26
C THR A 213 11.56 7.48 12.97
N ASN A 214 12.20 7.96 11.90
CA ASN A 214 12.31 7.19 10.67
C ASN A 214 13.24 5.99 10.84
N GLU A 215 14.37 6.15 11.54
CA GLU A 215 15.27 5.03 11.86
C GLU A 215 14.54 3.94 12.66
N ASP A 216 13.76 4.32 13.68
CA ASP A 216 12.96 3.38 14.48
C ASP A 216 11.89 2.68 13.64
N LEU A 217 11.20 3.41 12.74
CA LEU A 217 10.23 2.82 11.82
C LEU A 217 10.88 1.84 10.84
N GLU A 218 12.07 2.14 10.34
CA GLU A 218 12.83 1.23 9.47
C GLU A 218 13.23 -0.06 10.21
N GLU A 219 13.65 0.05 11.48
CA GLU A 219 13.94 -1.11 12.32
C GLU A 219 12.67 -1.98 12.54
N GLN A 220 11.54 -1.34 12.84
CA GLN A 220 10.26 -2.04 13.00
C GLN A 220 9.82 -2.75 11.71
N ILE A 221 9.99 -2.12 10.55
CA ILE A 221 9.71 -2.75 9.25
C ILE A 221 10.59 -3.98 9.05
N ALA A 222 11.89 -3.90 9.35
CA ALA A 222 12.80 -5.03 9.22
C ALA A 222 12.40 -6.22 10.12
N VAL A 223 11.92 -5.95 11.34
CA VAL A 223 11.40 -6.98 12.25
C VAL A 223 10.14 -7.63 11.67
N ILE A 224 9.20 -6.83 11.15
CA ILE A 224 7.96 -7.33 10.54
C ILE A 224 8.27 -8.17 9.29
N GLU A 225 9.21 -7.75 8.45
CA GLU A 225 9.64 -8.51 7.27
C GLU A 225 10.23 -9.87 7.65
N LYS A 226 11.04 -9.92 8.72
CA LYS A 226 11.57 -11.17 9.24
C LYS A 226 10.45 -12.08 9.76
N ALA A 227 9.52 -11.55 10.53
CA ALA A 227 8.36 -12.31 11.03
C ALA A 227 7.50 -12.85 9.89
N LYS A 228 7.27 -12.06 8.84
CA LYS A 228 6.56 -12.47 7.63
C LYS A 228 7.27 -13.63 6.92
N ALA A 229 8.61 -13.56 6.80
CA ALA A 229 9.39 -14.64 6.20
C ALA A 229 9.27 -15.95 6.99
N THR A 230 9.29 -15.88 8.33
CA THR A 230 9.08 -17.04 9.20
C THR A 230 7.67 -17.63 9.00
N LEU A 231 6.63 -16.80 8.99
CA LEU A 231 5.24 -17.22 8.75
C LEU A 231 5.05 -17.92 7.40
N GLU A 232 5.65 -17.42 6.32
CA GLU A 232 5.59 -18.08 5.01
C GLU A 232 6.31 -19.44 5.02
N SER A 233 7.43 -19.55 5.75
CA SER A 233 8.13 -20.83 5.90
C SER A 233 7.30 -21.86 6.68
N GLU A 234 6.60 -21.44 7.74
CA GLU A 234 5.70 -22.32 8.49
C GLU A 234 4.49 -22.75 7.65
N LYS A 235 3.89 -21.81 6.92
CA LYS A 235 2.77 -22.09 6.02
C LYS A 235 3.13 -23.15 4.98
N THR A 236 4.28 -22.99 4.32
CA THR A 236 4.74 -23.99 3.33
C THR A 236 4.99 -25.37 3.97
N SER A 237 5.53 -25.41 5.20
CA SER A 237 5.68 -26.66 5.96
C SER A 237 4.34 -27.32 6.29
N TYR A 238 3.34 -26.53 6.71
CA TYR A 238 1.98 -27.03 6.97
C TYR A 238 1.29 -27.53 5.69
N GLU A 239 1.47 -26.84 4.55
CA GLU A 239 0.93 -27.29 3.26
C GLU A 239 1.51 -28.65 2.84
N VAL A 240 2.81 -28.87 3.03
CA VAL A 240 3.47 -30.15 2.78
C VAL A 240 2.91 -31.24 3.69
N SER A 241 2.81 -30.96 5.00
CA SER A 241 2.28 -31.91 5.99
C SER A 241 0.82 -32.27 5.71
N LEU A 242 0.01 -31.28 5.32
CA LEU A 242 -1.40 -31.48 4.95
C LEU A 242 -1.53 -32.37 3.72
N ASN A 243 -0.69 -32.18 2.70
CA ASN A 243 -0.71 -33.01 1.50
C ASN A 243 -0.31 -34.45 1.80
N PHE A 244 0.70 -34.65 2.65
CA PHE A 244 1.10 -35.98 3.10
C PHE A 244 -0.04 -36.71 3.84
N GLU A 245 -0.72 -36.06 4.78
CA GLU A 245 -1.85 -36.66 5.50
C GLU A 245 -3.06 -36.91 4.58
N LYS A 246 -3.30 -36.05 3.58
CA LYS A 246 -4.33 -36.30 2.55
C LYS A 246 -4.04 -37.56 1.73
N GLU A 247 -2.80 -37.76 1.30
CA GLU A 247 -2.39 -38.96 0.56
C GLU A 247 -2.54 -40.21 1.44
N ARG A 248 -2.03 -40.17 2.67
CA ARG A 248 -2.14 -41.27 3.63
C ARG A 248 -3.59 -41.65 3.92
N LEU A 249 -4.48 -40.66 4.05
CA LEU A 249 -5.91 -40.88 4.26
C LEU A 249 -6.59 -41.44 3.01
N ALA A 250 -6.20 -40.99 1.82
CA ALA A 250 -6.69 -41.55 0.56
C ALA A 250 -6.30 -43.02 0.40
N ASP A 251 -5.07 -43.39 0.74
CA ASP A 251 -4.60 -44.78 0.69
C ASP A 251 -5.29 -45.66 1.75
N ALA A 252 -5.48 -45.16 2.98
CA ALA A 252 -6.25 -45.87 3.99
C ALA A 252 -7.71 -46.11 3.54
N ARG A 253 -8.34 -45.14 2.87
CA ARG A 253 -9.68 -45.29 2.28
C ARG A 253 -9.72 -46.34 1.18
N LYS A 254 -8.71 -46.38 0.30
CA LYS A 254 -8.60 -47.43 -0.73
C LYS A 254 -8.51 -48.82 -0.11
N ARG A 255 -7.62 -49.02 0.87
CA ARG A 255 -7.47 -50.30 1.59
C ARG A 255 -8.76 -50.72 2.30
N LEU A 256 -9.46 -49.78 2.96
CA LEU A 256 -10.75 -50.06 3.58
C LEU A 256 -11.80 -50.49 2.54
N HIS A 257 -11.81 -49.86 1.36
CA HIS A 257 -12.71 -50.26 0.28
C HIS A 257 -12.38 -51.65 -0.24
N GLU A 258 -11.10 -51.98 -0.43
CA GLU A 258 -10.62 -53.30 -0.85
C GLU A 258 -11.05 -54.41 0.12
N ILE A 259 -10.89 -54.19 1.42
CA ILE A 259 -11.34 -55.13 2.47
C ILE A 259 -12.86 -55.33 2.41
N LYS A 260 -13.64 -54.23 2.32
CA LYS A 260 -15.11 -54.32 2.18
C LYS A 260 -15.56 -55.06 0.93
N SER A 261 -14.76 -55.05 -0.14
CA SER A 261 -15.06 -55.80 -1.37
C SER A 261 -14.62 -57.27 -1.33
N GLN A 262 -13.76 -57.66 -0.38
CA GLN A 262 -13.32 -59.05 -0.17
C GLN A 262 -14.25 -59.84 0.77
N ASP A 263 -15.03 -59.18 1.61
CA ASP A 263 -16.12 -59.79 2.41
C ASP A 263 -17.36 -60.13 1.54
N LYS A 264 -17.18 -60.90 0.46
CA LYS A 264 -18.27 -61.68 -0.13
C LYS A 264 -18.31 -63.04 0.59
N PRO A 265 -19.50 -63.53 1.00
CA PRO A 265 -19.60 -64.82 1.66
C PRO A 265 -19.11 -65.92 0.71
N CYS A 266 -18.23 -66.79 1.20
CA CYS A 266 -17.91 -68.07 0.59
C CYS A 266 -19.22 -68.82 0.31
N GLU A 267 -19.59 -68.96 -0.96
CA GLU A 267 -20.57 -69.96 -1.37
C GLU A 267 -19.97 -71.33 -1.07
N MET A 268 -20.56 -72.01 -0.09
CA MET A 268 -20.29 -73.40 0.22
C MET A 268 -20.59 -74.23 -1.04
N ILE A 269 -19.57 -74.93 -1.52
CA ILE A 269 -19.72 -76.00 -2.51
C ILE A 269 -20.48 -77.13 -1.81
N GLU A 270 -21.79 -77.23 -2.05
CA GLU A 270 -22.54 -78.45 -1.75
C GLU A 270 -22.24 -79.48 -2.84
N GLN A 271 -21.56 -80.56 -2.41
CA GLN A 271 -21.48 -81.82 -3.14
C GLN A 271 -22.81 -82.58 -3.01
N ASN A 272 -23.13 -83.32 -4.07
CA ASN A 272 -24.10 -84.41 -4.20
C ASN A 272 -25.51 -84.01 -4.69
N GLU A 273 -25.78 -84.24 -5.98
CA GLU A 273 -26.43 -85.47 -6.50
C GLU A 273 -26.13 -85.64 -8.01
#